data_AF-A0A522W7G9-F1
#
_entry.id   AF-A0A522W7G9-F1
#
_cell.length_a   1.000
_cell.length_b   1.000
_cell.length_c   1.000
_cell.angle_alpha   90.00
_cell.angle_beta   90.00
_cell.angle_gamma   90.00
#
_symmetry.space_group_name_H-M   'P 1'
#
loop_
_entity.id
_entity.type
_entity.pdbx_description
1 polymer ?
#
loop_
_entity_poly.entity_id
_entity_poly.type
_entity_poly.pdbx_seq_one_letter_code
_entity_poly.pdbx_strand_id
1 'polypeptide(L)'
;MVFGLPTSAAITSRIAEQVRLWSWAVPGLPLLAMTGWWLGRRSPGLNLFAFSLVSTLFGYLFVTFDQGYGWGARYVHSALSALPILASAAMVSIRDPVTSSLPQSYVARVALLSLMFATTLRFFQIHLFMVDHLSLRPPFEKGMRQIVFITPNPDFYAQDFVQNDPFLREPVIFMMSRGRKWDYEEIIKRRFPAARVTYDGPNGQVWRVD
;
A
#
# COMPACT_ATOMS: atom_id res chain seq x y z
N MET A 1 -20.64 6.18 8.60
CA MET A 1 -20.22 7.17 9.60
C MET A 1 -18.70 7.29 9.52
N VAL A 2 -18.16 8.50 9.39
CA VAL A 2 -16.71 8.75 9.10
C VAL A 2 -15.86 8.76 10.37
N PHE A 3 -16.42 9.24 11.48
CA PHE A 3 -15.76 9.32 12.79
C PHE A 3 -16.54 8.55 13.85
N GLY A 4 -15.83 7.96 14.80
CA GLY A 4 -16.42 7.20 15.90
C GLY A 4 -15.37 6.80 16.93
N LEU A 5 -15.83 6.23 18.04
CA LEU A 5 -14.92 5.74 19.06
C LEU A 5 -14.12 4.53 18.53
N PRO A 6 -12.79 4.52 18.71
CA PRO A 6 -11.98 3.41 18.23
C PRO A 6 -12.32 2.13 18.99
N THR A 7 -12.56 1.06 18.24
CA THR A 7 -12.63 -0.30 18.79
C THR A 7 -11.21 -0.85 19.02
N SER A 8 -11.07 -1.91 19.80
CA SER A 8 -9.77 -2.60 19.99
C SER A 8 -9.16 -3.04 18.66
N ALA A 9 -9.97 -3.59 17.75
CA ALA A 9 -9.54 -3.98 16.41
C ALA A 9 -9.04 -2.78 15.58
N ALA A 10 -9.73 -1.63 15.67
CA ALA A 10 -9.29 -0.41 15.00
C ALA A 10 -7.93 0.06 15.53
N ILE A 11 -7.74 0.10 16.86
CA ILE A 11 -6.46 0.50 17.46
C ILE A 11 -5.32 -0.41 16.99
N THR A 12 -5.52 -1.73 17.01
CA THR A 12 -4.51 -2.70 16.53
C THR A 12 -4.15 -2.46 15.07
N SER A 13 -5.15 -2.24 14.21
CA SER A 13 -4.93 -1.93 12.80
C SER A 13 -4.13 -0.63 12.63
N ARG A 14 -4.48 0.42 13.37
CA ARG A 14 -3.80 1.73 13.32
C ARG A 14 -2.35 1.62 13.80
N ILE A 15 -2.07 0.84 14.84
CA ILE A 15 -0.70 0.57 15.29
C ILE A 15 0.08 -0.18 14.22
N ALA A 16 -0.50 -1.23 13.63
CA ALA A 16 0.15 -2.00 12.56
C ALA A 16 0.46 -1.13 11.34
N GLU A 17 -0.43 -0.20 11.00
CA GLU A 17 -0.23 0.81 9.96
C GLU A 17 0.92 1.76 10.28
N GLN A 18 1.04 2.25 11.53
CA GLN A 18 2.17 3.10 11.94
C GLN A 18 3.50 2.35 11.89
N VAL A 19 3.52 1.09 12.36
CA VAL A 19 4.72 0.23 12.28
C VAL A 19 5.12 0.02 10.82
N ARG A 20 4.16 -0.21 9.93
CA ARG A 20 4.40 -0.32 8.49
C ARG A 20 4.95 0.98 7.90
N LEU A 21 4.39 2.13 8.26
CA LEU A 21 4.92 3.42 7.81
C LEU A 21 6.36 3.65 8.28
N TRP A 22 6.68 3.27 9.52
CA TRP A 22 8.02 3.43 10.08
C TRP A 22 9.03 2.47 9.46
N SER A 23 8.65 1.22 9.16
CA SER A 23 9.52 0.31 8.42
C SER A 23 9.77 0.78 6.99
N TRP A 24 8.88 1.63 6.47
CA TRP A 24 9.02 2.31 5.18
C TRP A 24 9.80 3.64 5.24
N ALA A 25 10.09 4.17 6.42
CA ALA A 25 10.90 5.38 6.60
C ALA A 25 12.42 5.09 6.52
N VAL A 26 13.23 6.15 6.42
CA VAL A 26 14.70 6.04 6.56
C VAL A 26 15.02 5.59 7.99
N PRO A 27 15.86 4.56 8.21
CA PRO A 27 16.23 4.10 9.54
C PRO A 27 16.76 5.24 10.42
N GLY A 28 16.25 5.33 11.65
CA GLY A 28 16.65 6.36 12.61
C GLY A 28 16.00 7.74 12.41
N LEU A 29 15.24 7.97 11.33
CA LEU A 29 14.55 9.25 11.09
C LEU A 29 13.60 9.65 12.25
N PRO A 30 12.78 8.75 12.84
CA PRO A 30 11.95 9.13 13.98
C PRO A 30 12.78 9.58 15.20
N LEU A 31 13.91 8.92 15.46
CA LEU A 31 14.81 9.29 16.57
C LEU A 31 15.47 10.65 16.31
N LEU A 32 15.89 10.92 15.07
CA LEU A 32 16.40 12.24 14.68
C LEU A 32 15.32 13.32 14.79
N ALA A 33 14.08 13.03 14.41
CA ALA A 33 12.97 13.95 14.57
C ALA A 33 12.68 14.27 16.05
N MET A 34 12.68 13.25 16.92
CA MET A 34 12.51 13.42 18.37
C MET A 34 13.64 14.25 18.98
N THR A 35 14.90 13.98 18.62
CA THR A 35 16.04 14.78 19.11
C THR A 35 15.98 16.22 18.62
N GLY A 36 15.59 16.45 17.37
CA GLY A 36 15.46 17.79 16.81
C GLY A 36 14.32 18.60 17.44
N TRP A 37 13.19 17.97 17.73
CA TRP A 37 12.14 18.59 18.53
C TRP A 37 12.64 18.91 19.95
N TRP A 38 13.31 17.97 20.61
CA TRP A 38 13.80 18.16 21.98
C TRP A 38 14.80 19.32 22.10
N LEU A 39 15.79 19.37 21.20
CA LEU A 39 16.79 20.44 21.15
C LEU A 39 16.17 21.78 20.73
N GLY A 40 15.21 21.73 19.81
CA GLY A 40 14.53 22.89 19.26
C GLY A 40 13.27 23.34 20.01
N ARG A 41 12.94 22.74 21.16
CA ARG A 41 11.66 22.93 21.88
C ARG A 41 11.34 24.37 22.31
N ARG A 42 12.33 25.26 22.29
CA ARG A 42 12.14 26.70 22.54
C ARG A 42 11.62 27.46 21.32
N SER A 43 11.66 26.87 20.13
CA SER A 43 11.13 27.46 18.90
C SER A 43 9.63 27.16 18.76
N PRO A 44 8.76 28.18 18.73
CA PRO A 44 7.32 27.99 18.55
C PRO A 44 6.98 27.25 17.25
N GLY A 45 7.73 27.49 16.17
CA GLY A 45 7.52 26.86 14.88
C GLY A 45 7.75 25.34 14.91
N LEU A 46 8.81 24.88 15.58
CA LEU A 46 9.10 23.45 15.71
C LEU A 46 8.06 22.74 16.58
N ASN A 47 7.58 23.41 17.64
CA ASN A 47 6.48 22.89 18.44
C ASN A 47 5.19 22.78 17.62
N LEU A 48 4.87 23.77 16.79
CA LEU A 48 3.69 23.72 15.92
C LEU A 48 3.75 22.54 14.94
N PHE A 49 4.91 22.28 14.32
CA PHE A 49 5.11 21.10 13.47
C PHE A 49 4.96 19.78 14.23
N ALA A 50 5.55 19.67 15.42
CA ALA A 50 5.44 18.49 16.25
C ALA A 50 3.98 18.24 16.69
N PHE A 51 3.29 19.29 17.15
CA PHE A 51 1.88 19.19 17.53
C PHE A 51 0.98 18.88 16.35
N SER A 52 1.23 19.44 15.16
CA SER A 52 0.47 19.11 13.95
C SER A 52 0.58 17.62 13.60
N LEU A 53 1.79 17.05 13.66
CA LEU A 53 2.01 15.62 13.47
C LEU A 53 1.26 14.78 14.50
N VAL A 54 1.42 15.10 15.80
CA VAL A 54 0.77 14.37 16.90
C VAL A 54 -0.75 14.47 16.82
N SER A 55 -1.30 15.66 16.56
CA SER A 55 -2.74 15.87 16.39
C SER A 55 -3.30 15.10 15.20
N THR A 56 -2.55 15.01 14.10
CA THR A 56 -2.98 14.21 12.93
C THR A 56 -3.02 12.72 13.26
N LEU A 57 -1.97 12.21 13.92
CA LEU A 57 -1.92 10.82 14.38
C LEU A 57 -3.04 10.50 15.37
N PHE A 58 -3.30 11.40 16.31
CA PHE A 58 -4.35 11.26 17.31
C PHE A 58 -5.74 11.32 16.68
N GLY A 59 -6.00 12.29 15.81
CA GLY A 59 -7.27 12.41 15.08
C GLY A 59 -7.54 11.18 14.21
N TYR A 60 -6.49 10.57 13.65
CA TYR A 60 -6.60 9.37 12.84
C TYR A 60 -7.12 8.13 13.61
N LEU A 61 -6.96 8.09 14.94
CA LEU A 61 -7.53 7.02 15.77
C LEU A 61 -9.06 6.99 15.71
N PHE A 62 -9.71 8.12 15.43
CA PHE A 62 -11.18 8.22 15.39
C PHE A 62 -11.76 7.97 14.01
N VAL A 63 -10.93 7.72 12.99
CA VAL A 63 -11.38 7.40 11.63
C VAL A 63 -11.79 5.92 11.57
N THR A 64 -13.09 5.69 11.37
CA THR A 64 -13.74 4.37 11.52
C THR A 64 -13.64 3.47 10.30
N PHE A 65 -13.18 3.99 9.17
CA PHE A 65 -13.04 3.23 7.93
C PHE A 65 -11.57 3.14 7.52
N ASP A 66 -11.26 2.10 6.76
CA ASP A 66 -10.01 1.93 6.05
C ASP A 66 -10.31 2.08 4.55
N GLN A 67 -9.34 2.52 3.74
CA GLN A 67 -9.47 2.56 2.27
C GLN A 67 -9.45 1.16 1.63
N GLY A 68 -9.63 0.11 2.44
CA GLY A 68 -9.34 -1.26 2.09
C GLY A 68 -7.83 -1.47 1.95
N TYR A 69 -7.46 -2.73 1.71
CA TYR A 69 -6.11 -3.11 1.31
C TYR A 69 -4.98 -2.81 2.32
N GLY A 70 -5.31 -2.37 3.55
CA GLY A 70 -4.34 -1.95 4.56
C GLY A 70 -3.60 -0.65 4.20
N TRP A 71 -4.24 0.24 3.44
CA TRP A 71 -3.68 1.54 3.02
C TRP A 71 -4.29 2.73 3.78
N GLY A 72 -5.00 2.49 4.87
CA GLY A 72 -5.65 3.53 5.67
C GLY A 72 -4.68 4.62 6.12
N ALA A 73 -3.42 4.27 6.37
CA ALA A 73 -2.38 5.20 6.79
C ALA A 73 -2.12 6.38 5.82
N ARG A 74 -2.70 6.38 4.62
CA ARG A 74 -2.66 7.49 3.64
C ARG A 74 -3.04 8.84 4.25
N TYR A 75 -3.99 8.89 5.18
CA TYR A 75 -4.40 10.14 5.84
C TYR A 75 -3.27 10.77 6.68
N VAL A 76 -2.29 9.98 7.09
CA VAL A 76 -1.15 10.42 7.91
C VAL A 76 0.08 10.74 7.05
N HIS A 77 0.14 10.28 5.80
CA HIS A 77 1.34 10.44 4.95
C HIS A 77 1.80 11.89 4.81
N SER A 78 0.88 12.82 4.57
CA SER A 78 1.22 14.24 4.46
C SER A 78 1.82 14.80 5.75
N ALA A 79 1.38 14.32 6.91
CA ALA A 79 1.91 14.72 8.20
C ALA A 79 3.31 14.15 8.48
N LEU A 80 3.68 13.01 7.87
CA LEU A 80 5.02 12.43 8.01
C LEU A 80 6.13 13.34 7.48
N SER A 81 5.81 14.33 6.62
CA SER A 81 6.76 15.36 6.19
C SER A 81 7.30 16.22 7.34
N ALA A 82 6.61 16.25 8.49
CA ALA A 82 7.14 16.87 9.71
C ALA A 82 8.40 16.17 10.24
N LEU A 83 8.55 14.85 10.03
CA LEU A 83 9.70 14.10 10.53
C LEU A 83 11.04 14.59 9.96
N PRO A 84 11.26 14.70 8.63
CA PRO A 84 12.51 15.24 8.10
C PRO A 84 12.75 16.70 8.49
N ILE A 85 11.70 17.52 8.63
CA ILE A 85 11.82 18.91 9.10
C ILE A 85 12.35 18.95 10.54
N LEU A 86 11.72 18.20 11.45
CA LEU A 86 12.17 18.10 12.84
C LEU A 86 13.58 17.50 12.92
N ALA A 87 13.88 16.47 12.12
CA ALA A 87 15.21 15.86 12.08
C ALA A 87 16.30 16.84 11.61
N SER A 88 15.98 17.73 10.67
CA SER A 88 16.89 18.77 10.22
C SER A 88 17.28 19.74 11.35
N ALA A 89 16.36 20.01 12.28
CA ALA A 89 16.64 20.83 13.46
C ALA A 89 17.73 20.19 14.34
N ALA A 90 17.71 18.87 14.51
CA ALA A 90 18.80 18.15 15.20
C ALA A 90 20.15 18.36 14.50
N MET A 91 20.17 18.24 13.17
CA MET A 91 21.41 18.39 12.37
C MET A 91 22.01 19.79 12.43
N VAL A 92 21.17 20.81 12.61
CA VAL A 92 21.60 22.20 12.80
C VAL A 92 22.05 22.43 14.24
N SER A 93 21.29 21.94 15.23
CA SER A 93 21.59 22.16 16.65
C SER A 93 22.82 21.38 17.17
N ILE A 94 23.13 20.21 16.59
CA ILE A 94 24.29 19.38 16.96
C ILE A 94 25.58 19.88 16.28
N ARG A 95 25.49 20.88 15.39
CA ARG A 95 26.64 21.39 14.65
C ARG A 95 27.59 22.14 15.60
N ASP A 96 28.64 21.45 16.03
CA ASP A 96 29.76 22.02 16.74
C ASP A 96 30.72 22.70 15.74
N PRO A 97 31.11 23.98 15.92
CA PRO A 97 32.07 24.64 15.05
C PRO A 97 33.48 24.04 15.11
N VAL A 98 33.84 23.31 16.17
CA VAL A 98 35.18 22.73 16.36
C VAL A 98 35.23 21.27 15.93
N THR A 99 34.12 20.53 16.10
CA THR A 99 34.04 19.09 15.83
C THR A 99 33.38 18.85 14.46
N SER A 100 34.19 18.31 13.54
CA SER A 100 33.92 18.07 12.11
C SER A 100 32.52 17.55 11.71
N SER A 101 32.17 17.73 10.43
CA SER A 101 30.95 17.28 9.71
C SER A 101 30.61 15.78 9.78
N LEU A 102 31.28 15.00 10.64
CA LEU A 102 31.10 13.56 10.82
C LEU A 102 29.64 13.17 11.04
N PRO A 103 28.84 13.79 11.94
CA PRO A 103 27.45 13.38 12.14
C PRO A 103 26.58 13.57 10.90
N GLN A 104 26.77 14.70 10.19
CA GLN A 104 26.02 15.02 8.98
C GLN A 104 26.40 14.08 7.82
N SER A 105 27.71 13.82 7.65
CA SER A 105 28.20 12.89 6.64
C SER A 105 27.75 11.45 6.92
N TYR A 106 27.67 11.06 8.19
CA TYR A 106 27.15 9.75 8.59
C TYR A 106 25.65 9.63 8.27
N VAL A 107 24.82 10.61 8.69
CA VAL A 107 23.39 10.62 8.38
C VAL A 107 23.15 10.62 6.86
N ALA A 108 23.92 11.40 6.11
CA ALA A 108 23.85 11.41 4.64
C ALA A 108 24.20 10.04 4.05
N ARG A 109 25.27 9.37 4.53
CA ARG A 109 25.63 8.01 4.09
C ARG A 109 24.54 7.01 4.43
N VAL A 110 23.99 7.03 5.64
CA VAL A 110 22.89 6.14 6.04
C VAL A 110 21.65 6.38 5.18
N ALA A 111 21.30 7.62 4.89
CA ALA A 111 20.19 7.96 4.00
C ALA A 111 20.42 7.44 2.57
N LEU A 112 21.62 7.60 2.02
CA LEU A 112 22.00 7.09 0.70
C LEU A 112 22.02 5.57 0.65
N LEU A 113 22.60 4.92 1.66
CA LEU A 113 22.60 3.45 1.78
C LEU A 113 21.17 2.92 1.94
N SER A 114 20.33 3.58 2.75
CA SER A 114 18.91 3.23 2.86
C SER A 114 18.20 3.39 1.52
N LEU A 115 18.47 4.48 0.79
CA LEU A 115 17.89 4.70 -0.53
C LEU A 115 18.28 3.59 -1.50
N MET A 116 19.52 3.13 -1.50
CA MET A 116 19.94 2.03 -2.38
C MET A 116 19.40 0.68 -1.90
N PHE A 117 19.72 0.27 -0.68
CA PHE A 117 19.47 -1.08 -0.19
C PHE A 117 18.00 -1.30 0.21
N ALA A 118 17.38 -0.36 0.96
CA ALA A 118 16.00 -0.54 1.37
C ALA A 118 15.04 -0.45 0.18
N THR A 119 15.31 0.44 -0.79
CA THR A 119 14.50 0.51 -2.01
C THR A 119 14.67 -0.73 -2.88
N THR A 120 15.89 -1.25 -3.05
CA THR A 120 16.12 -2.49 -3.79
C THR A 120 15.40 -3.67 -3.13
N LEU A 121 15.50 -3.80 -1.80
CA LEU A 121 14.76 -4.81 -1.04
C LEU A 121 13.26 -4.69 -1.26
N ARG A 122 12.71 -3.46 -1.23
CA ARG A 122 11.29 -3.21 -1.49
C ARG A 122 10.88 -3.59 -2.90
N PHE A 123 11.69 -3.29 -3.92
CA PHE A 123 11.41 -3.74 -5.29
C PHE A 123 11.35 -5.25 -5.37
N PHE A 124 12.28 -5.96 -4.72
CA PHE A 124 12.26 -7.42 -4.68
C PHE A 124 11.02 -7.97 -3.96
N GLN A 125 10.67 -7.40 -2.79
CA GLN A 125 9.46 -7.79 -2.04
C GLN A 125 8.19 -7.56 -2.86
N ILE A 126 8.07 -6.40 -3.53
CA ILE A 126 6.93 -6.10 -4.41
C ILE A 126 6.90 -7.06 -5.58
N HIS A 127 8.03 -7.37 -6.20
CA HIS A 127 8.10 -8.31 -7.31
C HIS A 127 7.61 -9.71 -6.90
N LEU A 128 8.12 -10.25 -5.80
CA LEU A 128 7.67 -11.55 -5.28
C LEU A 128 6.16 -11.54 -4.98
N PHE A 129 5.69 -10.51 -4.27
CA PHE A 129 4.28 -10.34 -3.99
C PHE A 129 3.44 -10.30 -5.28
N MET A 130 3.87 -9.54 -6.29
CA MET A 130 3.14 -9.42 -7.56
C MET A 130 3.13 -10.73 -8.35
N VAL A 131 4.23 -11.48 -8.36
CA VAL A 131 4.30 -12.80 -9.02
C VAL A 131 3.32 -13.76 -8.35
N ASP A 132 3.40 -13.89 -7.02
CA ASP A 132 2.52 -14.77 -6.26
C ASP A 132 1.05 -14.36 -6.40
N HIS A 133 0.78 -13.05 -6.30
CA HIS A 133 -0.57 -12.52 -6.43
C HIS A 133 -1.14 -12.76 -7.83
N LEU A 134 -0.40 -12.44 -8.89
CA LEU A 134 -0.87 -12.66 -10.27
C LEU A 134 -1.01 -14.14 -10.62
N SER A 135 -0.25 -15.04 -9.97
CA SER A 135 -0.39 -16.49 -10.14
C SER A 135 -1.77 -17.02 -9.71
N LEU A 136 -2.48 -16.29 -8.85
CA LEU A 136 -3.83 -16.64 -8.43
C LEU A 136 -4.86 -16.42 -9.54
N ARG A 137 -4.54 -15.72 -10.63
CA ARG A 137 -5.47 -15.51 -11.74
C ARG A 137 -5.66 -16.79 -12.56
N PRO A 138 -6.87 -17.11 -13.03
CA PRO A 138 -7.07 -18.19 -14.01
C PRO A 138 -6.16 -18.00 -15.24
N PRO A 139 -5.52 -19.06 -15.75
CA PRO A 139 -4.67 -18.98 -16.93
C PRO A 139 -5.51 -18.67 -18.18
N PHE A 140 -5.14 -17.65 -18.94
CA PHE A 140 -5.83 -17.25 -20.18
C PHE A 140 -4.82 -17.04 -21.32
N GLU A 141 -5.29 -17.10 -22.56
CA GLU A 141 -4.49 -16.97 -23.78
C GLU A 141 -4.57 -15.55 -24.31
N LYS A 142 -3.42 -14.86 -24.41
CA LYS A 142 -3.38 -13.51 -24.99
C LYS A 142 -3.78 -13.53 -26.47
N GLY A 143 -4.53 -12.52 -26.91
CA GLY A 143 -4.98 -12.38 -28.29
C GLY A 143 -6.18 -13.27 -28.68
N MET A 144 -6.64 -14.14 -27.78
CA MET A 144 -7.84 -14.95 -28.00
C MET A 144 -9.08 -14.29 -27.42
N ARG A 145 -10.23 -14.45 -28.09
CA ARG A 145 -11.53 -14.02 -27.57
C ARG A 145 -11.93 -14.90 -26.39
N GLN A 146 -11.88 -14.35 -25.18
CA GLN A 146 -12.09 -15.11 -23.96
C GLN A 146 -12.90 -14.33 -22.90
N ILE A 147 -13.67 -15.07 -22.12
CA ILE A 147 -14.34 -14.59 -20.91
C ILE A 147 -13.74 -15.34 -19.73
N VAL A 148 -13.16 -14.60 -18.79
CA VAL A 148 -12.46 -15.14 -17.62
C VAL A 148 -13.27 -14.78 -16.38
N PHE A 149 -13.88 -15.78 -15.77
CA PHE A 149 -14.52 -15.63 -14.46
C PHE A 149 -13.49 -15.90 -13.36
N ILE A 150 -13.31 -14.94 -12.48
CA ILE A 150 -12.41 -15.02 -11.32
C ILE A 150 -13.25 -15.36 -10.10
N THR A 151 -12.88 -16.42 -9.38
CA THR A 151 -13.55 -16.78 -8.11
C THR A 151 -13.23 -15.71 -7.05
N PRO A 152 -14.24 -15.15 -6.35
CA PRO A 152 -13.99 -14.28 -5.21
C PRO A 152 -13.16 -15.00 -4.15
N ASN A 153 -12.11 -14.35 -3.68
CA ASN A 153 -11.32 -14.81 -2.55
C ASN A 153 -11.39 -13.71 -1.47
N PRO A 154 -11.83 -14.02 -0.24
CA PRO A 154 -11.86 -13.04 0.84
C PRO A 154 -10.47 -12.75 1.42
N ASP A 155 -9.53 -13.69 1.32
CA ASP A 155 -8.18 -13.58 1.88
C ASP A 155 -7.23 -12.81 0.95
N PHE A 156 -7.52 -12.80 -0.34
CA PHE A 156 -6.72 -12.13 -1.36
C PHE A 156 -7.59 -11.23 -2.21
N TYR A 157 -7.06 -10.09 -2.67
CA TYR A 157 -7.81 -9.09 -3.43
C TYR A 157 -8.17 -9.53 -4.85
N ALA A 158 -9.00 -10.58 -4.99
CA ALA A 158 -9.40 -11.14 -6.28
C ALA A 158 -10.12 -10.11 -7.17
N GLN A 159 -10.69 -9.07 -6.58
CA GLN A 159 -11.29 -7.95 -7.31
C GLN A 159 -10.28 -7.19 -8.18
N ASP A 160 -9.00 -7.16 -7.78
CA ASP A 160 -7.94 -6.51 -8.56
C ASP A 160 -7.62 -7.28 -9.85
N PHE A 161 -8.03 -8.55 -9.97
CA PHE A 161 -7.89 -9.30 -11.22
C PHE A 161 -8.94 -8.92 -12.26
N VAL A 162 -10.02 -8.23 -11.87
CA VAL A 162 -11.06 -7.77 -12.79
C VAL A 162 -10.64 -6.44 -13.41
N GLN A 163 -9.60 -6.48 -14.24
CA GLN A 163 -9.05 -5.31 -14.95
C GLN A 163 -9.24 -5.49 -16.45
N ASN A 164 -10.32 -4.94 -16.99
CA ASN A 164 -10.58 -4.89 -18.43
C ASN A 164 -9.93 -3.64 -19.04
N ASP A 165 -9.36 -3.78 -20.23
CA ASP A 165 -8.86 -2.62 -20.99
C ASP A 165 -10.04 -1.65 -21.26
N PRO A 166 -9.95 -0.37 -20.86
CA PRO A 166 -11.02 0.61 -21.08
C PRO A 166 -11.45 0.74 -22.54
N PHE A 167 -10.53 0.47 -23.48
CA PHE A 167 -10.80 0.53 -24.92
C PHE A 167 -11.02 -0.85 -25.56
N LEU A 168 -11.06 -1.92 -24.76
CA LEU A 168 -11.27 -3.30 -25.20
C LEU A 168 -10.35 -3.73 -26.36
N ARG A 169 -9.08 -3.27 -26.37
CA ARG A 169 -8.11 -3.64 -27.42
C ARG A 169 -7.67 -5.09 -27.27
N GLU A 170 -7.59 -5.56 -26.03
CA GLU A 170 -7.38 -6.96 -25.72
C GLU A 170 -8.73 -7.72 -25.79
N PRO A 171 -8.81 -8.85 -26.52
CA PRO A 171 -10.05 -9.60 -26.70
C PRO A 171 -10.42 -10.46 -25.47
N VAL A 172 -10.03 -10.07 -24.27
CA VAL A 172 -10.26 -10.82 -23.04
C VAL A 172 -11.08 -9.98 -22.07
N ILE A 173 -12.19 -10.55 -21.60
CA ILE A 173 -13.06 -9.92 -20.60
C ILE A 173 -12.93 -10.67 -19.28
N PHE A 174 -12.42 -10.01 -18.26
CA PHE A 174 -12.40 -10.46 -16.88
C PHE A 174 -13.70 -10.08 -16.18
N MET A 175 -14.27 -11.02 -15.44
CA MET A 175 -15.48 -10.86 -14.65
C MET A 175 -15.30 -11.51 -13.28
N MET A 176 -15.91 -10.95 -12.25
CA MET A 176 -16.01 -11.63 -10.97
C MET A 176 -17.09 -12.72 -11.06
N SER A 177 -16.75 -13.95 -10.67
CA SER A 177 -17.67 -15.08 -10.63
C SER A 177 -18.75 -14.86 -9.57
N ARG A 178 -19.99 -15.23 -9.88
CA ARG A 178 -21.08 -15.36 -8.90
C ARG A 178 -21.42 -16.83 -8.60
N GLY A 179 -20.53 -17.73 -8.99
CA GLY A 179 -20.69 -19.17 -8.90
C GLY A 179 -20.88 -19.79 -10.27
N ARG A 180 -20.17 -20.91 -10.52
CA ARG A 180 -20.08 -21.60 -11.82
C ARG A 180 -21.43 -21.77 -12.53
N LYS A 181 -22.45 -22.18 -11.77
CA LYS A 181 -23.80 -22.40 -12.32
C LYS A 181 -24.43 -21.11 -12.83
N TRP A 182 -24.34 -20.05 -12.02
CA TRP A 182 -24.92 -18.75 -12.37
C TRP A 182 -24.20 -18.13 -13.57
N ASP A 183 -22.86 -18.16 -13.56
CA ASP A 183 -22.04 -17.63 -14.66
C ASP A 183 -22.36 -18.33 -15.98
N TYR A 184 -22.56 -19.67 -15.95
CA TYR A 184 -22.96 -20.42 -17.14
C TYR A 184 -24.39 -20.10 -17.59
N GLU A 185 -25.38 -20.21 -16.70
CA GLU A 185 -26.80 -20.10 -17.07
C GLU A 185 -27.20 -18.68 -17.49
N GLU A 186 -26.63 -17.66 -16.85
CA GLU A 186 -27.03 -16.26 -17.06
C GLU A 186 -26.16 -15.53 -18.06
N ILE A 187 -24.87 -15.88 -18.17
CA ILE A 187 -23.93 -15.18 -19.07
C ILE A 187 -23.61 -16.06 -20.27
N ILE A 188 -22.92 -17.18 -20.07
CA ILE A 188 -22.37 -17.97 -21.17
C ILE A 188 -23.47 -18.50 -22.08
N LYS A 189 -24.42 -19.26 -21.53
CA LYS A 189 -25.50 -19.88 -22.33
C LYS A 189 -26.35 -18.86 -23.08
N ARG A 190 -26.58 -17.67 -22.50
CA ARG A 190 -27.46 -16.65 -23.09
C ARG A 190 -26.76 -15.72 -24.07
N ARG A 191 -25.49 -15.37 -23.83
CA ARG A 191 -24.76 -14.36 -24.61
C ARG A 191 -23.69 -14.96 -25.52
N PHE A 192 -23.15 -16.12 -25.16
CA PHE A 192 -22.06 -16.79 -25.85
C PHE A 192 -22.32 -18.31 -25.94
N PRO A 193 -23.43 -18.74 -26.58
CA PRO A 193 -23.84 -20.15 -26.59
C PRO A 193 -22.84 -21.10 -27.26
N ALA A 194 -21.98 -20.58 -28.13
CA ALA A 194 -20.90 -21.34 -28.78
C ALA A 194 -19.61 -21.41 -27.95
N ALA A 195 -19.53 -20.70 -26.83
CA ALA A 195 -18.30 -20.63 -26.05
C ALA A 195 -17.99 -21.99 -25.39
N ARG A 196 -16.69 -22.31 -25.33
CA ARG A 196 -16.19 -23.55 -24.72
C ARG A 196 -15.30 -23.27 -23.53
N VAL A 197 -15.38 -24.13 -22.51
CA VAL A 197 -14.47 -24.07 -21.37
C VAL A 197 -13.08 -24.48 -21.82
N THR A 198 -12.07 -23.65 -21.56
CA THR A 198 -10.65 -23.98 -21.73
C THR A 198 -9.93 -24.19 -20.39
N TYR A 199 -10.50 -23.67 -19.30
CA TYR A 199 -10.00 -23.90 -17.95
C TYR A 199 -11.15 -23.86 -16.94
N ASP A 200 -11.14 -24.79 -15.98
CA ASP A 200 -12.00 -24.78 -14.80
C ASP A 200 -11.18 -25.22 -13.58
N GLY A 201 -11.00 -24.31 -12.63
CA GLY A 201 -10.15 -24.53 -11.47
C GLY A 201 -10.65 -23.81 -10.22
N PRO A 202 -9.90 -23.89 -9.11
CA PRO A 202 -10.29 -23.28 -7.84
C PRO A 202 -10.35 -21.74 -7.92
N ASN A 203 -9.49 -21.14 -8.72
CA ASN A 203 -9.39 -19.70 -8.90
C ASN A 203 -10.35 -19.12 -9.95
N GLY A 204 -11.07 -19.95 -10.70
CA GLY A 204 -12.05 -19.47 -11.67
C GLY A 204 -12.24 -20.37 -12.89
N GLN A 205 -12.90 -19.81 -13.91
CA GLN A 205 -13.20 -20.46 -15.18
C GLN A 205 -12.81 -19.57 -16.35
N VAL A 206 -12.35 -20.17 -17.45
CA VAL A 206 -12.04 -19.47 -18.69
C VAL A 206 -12.83 -20.10 -19.82
N TRP A 207 -13.55 -19.26 -20.54
CA TRP A 207 -14.39 -19.61 -21.66
C TRP A 207 -13.84 -18.95 -22.92
N ARG A 208 -13.57 -19.74 -23.96
CA ARG A 208 -13.16 -19.24 -25.27
C ARG A 208 -14.40 -19.02 -26.13
N VAL A 209 -14.41 -17.88 -26.81
CA VAL A 209 -15.49 -17.44 -27.70
C VAL A 209 -14.92 -17.46 -29.12
N ASP A 210 -14.87 -18.65 -29.72
CA ASP A 210 -14.52 -18.86 -31.12
C ASP A 210 -15.71 -18.61 -32.07
#